data_AF-A0A485ABQ2-F1
#
_entry.id   AF-A0A485ABQ2-F1
#
_cell.length_a   1.000
_cell.length_b   1.000
_cell.length_c   1.000
_cell.angle_alpha   90.00
_cell.angle_beta   90.00
_cell.angle_gamma   90.00
#
_symmetry.space_group_name_H-M   'P 1'
#
loop_
_entity.id
_entity.type
_entity.pdbx_description
1 polymer ?
#
loop_
_entity_poly.entity_id
_entity_poly.type
_entity_poly.pdbx_seq_one_letter_code
_entity_poly.pdbx_strand_id
1 'polypeptide(L)'
;MSVTPNTLHQNISLLRKSLNYFNVNGTLIQTIPKRGFMIADEANIRIDTPGAPAEKDNDIATPEINQLNRVVTEGNGAHHEGSQQLHADPPTAQDKGDVLSTRIIEAVRKRKTGWLVAGITSLLIILLHIIYLNPSATNDSPFASYTLITTINSCKVFRNDDLRFDEYYINFLKQHNITCSNGRTIYITNHYPSSRTSLISCRYPIKSHKKSFCTSSYYLK
;
A
#
# COMPACT_ATOMS: atom_id res chain seq x y z
N MET A 1 13.36 33.95 -21.00
CA MET A 1 12.42 34.86 -20.29
C MET A 1 12.70 34.75 -18.80
N SER A 2 13.11 35.83 -18.15
CA SER A 2 13.22 35.88 -16.69
C SER A 2 11.85 36.28 -16.12
N VAL A 3 11.31 35.44 -15.23
CA VAL A 3 10.10 35.75 -14.47
C VAL A 3 10.50 36.45 -13.17
N THR A 4 9.71 37.43 -12.73
CA THR A 4 10.02 38.17 -11.50
C THR A 4 9.77 37.32 -10.25
N PRO A 5 10.49 37.56 -9.15
CA PRO A 5 10.19 36.91 -7.86
C PRO A 5 8.73 37.13 -7.41
N ASN A 6 8.17 38.30 -7.73
CA ASN A 6 6.77 38.61 -7.44
C ASN A 6 5.81 37.64 -8.14
N THR A 7 6.10 37.28 -9.39
CA THR A 7 5.31 36.29 -10.15
C THR A 7 5.33 34.92 -9.45
N LEU A 8 6.48 34.50 -8.92
CA LEU A 8 6.56 33.25 -8.14
C LEU A 8 5.70 33.33 -6.88
N HIS A 9 5.82 34.41 -6.11
CA HIS A 9 5.01 34.59 -4.89
C HIS A 9 3.51 34.63 -5.18
N GLN A 10 3.09 35.28 -6.27
CA GLN A 10 1.70 35.29 -6.72
C GLN A 10 1.21 33.89 -7.08
N ASN A 11 1.99 33.13 -7.84
CA ASN A 11 1.65 31.76 -8.22
C ASN A 11 1.52 30.83 -7.00
N ILE A 12 2.43 30.95 -6.03
CA ILE A 12 2.34 30.16 -4.79
C ILE A 12 1.13 30.57 -3.95
N SER A 13 0.77 31.85 -3.91
CA SER A 13 -0.45 32.31 -3.24
C SER A 13 -1.71 31.75 -3.90
N LEU A 14 -1.76 31.72 -5.23
CA LEU A 14 -2.87 31.14 -5.98
C LEU A 14 -2.98 29.63 -5.70
N LEU A 15 -1.86 28.92 -5.72
CA LEU A 15 -1.82 27.49 -5.45
C LEU A 15 -2.32 27.15 -4.04
N ARG A 16 -1.92 27.91 -3.01
CA ARG A 16 -2.47 27.74 -1.65
C ARG A 16 -3.98 27.90 -1.60
N LYS A 17 -4.50 28.92 -2.28
CA LYS A 17 -5.95 29.19 -2.32
C LYS A 17 -6.69 28.01 -2.95
N SER A 18 -6.19 27.49 -4.08
CA SER A 18 -6.79 26.33 -4.73
C SER A 18 -6.72 25.07 -3.88
N LEU A 19 -5.59 24.80 -3.22
CA LEU A 19 -5.44 23.62 -2.36
C LEU A 19 -6.33 23.68 -1.12
N ASN A 20 -6.46 24.86 -0.49
CA ASN A 20 -7.37 25.07 0.63
C ASN A 20 -8.85 24.91 0.21
N TYR A 21 -9.19 25.26 -1.04
CA TYR A 21 -10.53 25.07 -1.58
C TYR A 21 -10.92 23.59 -1.71
N PHE A 22 -9.97 22.69 -1.95
CA PHE A 22 -10.22 21.25 -2.01
C PHE A 22 -10.33 20.57 -0.63
N ASN A 23 -10.58 21.34 0.44
CA ASN A 23 -10.69 20.85 1.82
C ASN A 23 -9.47 20.00 2.25
N VAL A 24 -8.29 20.24 1.68
CA VAL A 24 -7.05 19.64 2.19
C VAL A 24 -6.83 20.22 3.58
N ASN A 25 -7.07 19.42 4.61
CA ASN A 25 -6.96 19.86 6.00
C ASN A 25 -5.53 20.33 6.30
N GLY A 26 -5.36 21.60 6.62
CA GLY A 26 -4.07 22.19 7.00
C GLY A 26 -3.42 23.07 5.93
N THR A 27 -2.32 23.72 6.29
CA THR A 27 -1.58 24.59 5.36
C THR A 27 -0.61 23.74 4.54
N LEU A 28 -1.08 23.17 3.43
CA LEU A 28 -0.29 22.23 2.60
C LEU A 28 1.05 22.80 2.11
N ILE A 29 1.14 24.12 1.86
CA ILE A 29 2.38 24.79 1.41
C ILE A 29 2.84 25.83 2.43
N GLN A 30 3.92 25.53 3.13
CA GLN A 30 4.55 26.38 4.13
C GLN A 30 5.66 27.24 3.51
N THR A 31 5.81 28.50 3.95
CA THR A 31 6.95 29.35 3.56
C THR A 31 8.08 29.20 4.56
N ILE A 32 9.28 28.93 4.05
CA ILE A 32 10.52 28.97 4.84
C ILE A 32 11.24 30.28 4.53
N PRO A 33 11.34 31.22 5.49
CA PRO A 33 11.96 32.52 5.28
C PRO A 33 13.37 32.40 4.69
N LYS A 34 13.66 33.19 3.65
CA LYS A 34 14.95 33.20 2.94
C LYS A 34 15.37 31.85 2.31
N ARG A 35 14.49 30.84 2.27
CA ARG A 35 14.77 29.53 1.65
C ARG A 35 13.76 29.12 0.59
N GLY A 36 12.50 29.55 0.71
CA GLY A 36 11.46 29.27 -0.29
C GLY A 36 10.21 28.66 0.33
N PHE A 37 9.72 27.57 -0.25
CA PHE A 37 8.47 26.92 0.11
C PHE A 37 8.68 25.42 0.35
N MET A 38 7.87 24.84 1.21
CA MET A 38 7.93 23.43 1.59
C MET A 38 6.51 22.86 1.66
N ILE A 39 6.35 21.57 1.34
CA ILE A 39 5.10 20.87 1.62
C ILE A 39 5.04 20.55 3.11
N ALA A 40 3.86 20.72 3.70
CA ALA A 40 3.62 20.49 5.12
C ALA A 40 3.97 19.05 5.53
N ASP A 41 4.53 18.90 6.73
CA ASP A 41 4.95 17.57 7.23
C ASP A 41 3.74 16.66 7.48
N GLU A 42 2.58 17.23 7.78
CA GLU A 42 1.31 16.55 8.00
C GLU A 42 0.61 16.10 6.71
N ALA A 43 1.14 16.46 5.53
CA ALA A 43 0.55 16.10 4.26
C ALA A 43 0.70 14.60 3.99
N ASN A 44 -0.43 13.90 3.84
CA ASN A 44 -0.43 12.50 3.44
C ASN A 44 -0.57 12.37 1.92
N ILE A 45 0.37 11.68 1.27
CA ILE A 45 0.39 11.46 -0.18
C ILE A 45 -0.08 10.03 -0.44
N ARG A 46 -1.26 9.88 -1.05
CA ARG A 46 -1.74 8.61 -1.57
C ARG A 46 -1.38 8.51 -3.05
N ILE A 47 -0.75 7.41 -3.44
CA ILE A 47 -0.44 7.11 -4.85
C ILE A 47 -1.57 6.20 -5.33
N ASP A 48 -2.50 6.76 -6.10
CA ASP A 48 -3.57 5.97 -6.71
C ASP A 48 -3.07 5.39 -8.03
N THR A 49 -2.94 4.07 -8.07
CA THR A 49 -2.67 3.35 -9.32
C THR A 49 -3.94 3.33 -10.17
N PRO A 50 -3.89 3.68 -11.48
CA PRO A 50 -5.07 3.58 -12.34
C PRO A 50 -5.42 2.11 -12.53
N GLY A 51 -6.42 1.60 -11.78
CA GLY A 51 -6.85 0.20 -11.92
C GLY A 51 -7.78 -0.37 -10.84
N ALA A 52 -7.97 0.29 -9.70
CA ALA A 52 -8.93 -0.19 -8.69
C ALA A 52 -10.26 0.61 -8.77
N PRO A 53 -11.43 -0.06 -8.84
CA PRO A 53 -12.73 0.61 -8.77
C PRO A 53 -12.89 1.31 -7.42
N ALA A 54 -13.37 2.55 -7.45
CA ALA A 54 -13.71 3.31 -6.25
C ALA A 54 -14.70 2.53 -5.37
N GLU A 55 -14.25 2.13 -4.18
CA GLU A 55 -15.11 1.60 -3.14
C GLU A 55 -16.00 2.75 -2.65
N LYS A 56 -17.30 2.63 -2.92
CA LYS A 56 -18.29 3.59 -2.48
C LYS A 56 -18.45 3.46 -0.97
N ASP A 57 -18.06 4.53 -0.29
CA ASP A 57 -18.42 4.81 1.10
C ASP A 57 -19.95 4.89 1.20
N ASN A 58 -20.56 3.87 1.78
CA ASN A 58 -22.00 3.81 2.05
C ASN A 58 -22.20 3.93 3.57
N ASP A 59 -22.08 5.14 4.09
CA ASP A 59 -22.78 5.52 5.32
C ASP A 59 -24.12 6.14 4.91
N ILE A 60 -25.23 5.47 5.23
CA ILE A 60 -26.49 6.11 5.66
C ILE A 60 -27.40 5.07 6.33
N ALA A 61 -27.59 5.34 7.63
CA ALA A 61 -28.79 5.20 8.45
C ALA A 61 -29.82 4.10 8.10
N THR A 62 -30.00 3.23 9.09
CA THR A 62 -31.23 2.50 9.39
C THR A 62 -32.50 3.34 9.22
N PRO A 63 -33.56 2.73 8.65
CA PRO A 63 -34.91 3.02 9.08
C PRO A 63 -35.63 1.72 9.49
N GLU A 64 -35.99 1.65 10.78
CA GLU A 64 -37.09 0.82 11.26
C GLU A 64 -38.40 1.35 10.63
N ILE A 65 -39.14 0.51 9.89
CA ILE A 65 -40.60 0.68 9.76
C ILE A 65 -41.28 -0.69 9.84
N ASN A 66 -42.28 -0.67 10.73
CA ASN A 66 -43.20 -1.71 11.15
C ASN A 66 -44.06 -2.34 10.05
N GLN A 67 -44.32 -3.64 10.27
CA GLN A 67 -45.59 -4.37 10.13
C GLN A 67 -46.40 -4.27 8.83
N LEU A 68 -46.55 -5.43 8.17
CA LEU A 68 -47.87 -5.96 7.82
C LEU A 68 -47.82 -7.49 7.66
N ASN A 69 -48.18 -8.24 8.72
CA ASN A 69 -48.49 -9.66 8.62
C ASN A 69 -50.01 -9.85 8.49
N ARG A 70 -50.39 -10.64 7.49
CA ARG A 70 -51.75 -11.11 7.21
C ARG A 70 -52.29 -11.99 8.34
N VAL A 71 -53.58 -11.81 8.63
CA VAL A 71 -54.40 -12.63 9.52
C VAL A 71 -55.08 -13.76 8.72
N VAL A 72 -55.52 -14.78 9.47
CA VAL A 72 -56.51 -15.84 9.21
C VAL A 72 -55.98 -17.03 8.37
N THR A 73 -56.09 -18.31 8.75
CA THR A 73 -57.03 -18.99 9.67
C THR A 73 -56.49 -20.37 10.12
N GLU A 74 -56.93 -20.78 11.31
CA GLU A 74 -57.20 -22.12 11.90
C GLU A 74 -57.26 -23.32 10.92
N GLY A 75 -57.03 -24.57 11.28
CA GLY A 75 -56.85 -25.24 12.57
C GLY A 75 -57.04 -26.76 12.40
N ASN A 76 -56.58 -27.51 13.41
CA ASN A 76 -56.94 -28.88 13.83
C ASN A 76 -56.72 -30.10 12.92
N GLY A 77 -56.14 -31.14 13.53
CA GLY A 77 -56.43 -32.54 13.18
C GLY A 77 -55.28 -33.52 13.43
N ALA A 78 -55.23 -34.11 14.62
CA ALA A 78 -54.38 -35.26 14.96
C ALA A 78 -55.09 -36.60 14.67
N HIS A 79 -54.33 -37.69 14.85
CA HIS A 79 -54.66 -39.14 14.73
C HIS A 79 -54.47 -39.71 13.31
N HIS A 80 -53.90 -40.91 13.10
CA HIS A 80 -54.05 -42.12 13.90
C HIS A 80 -52.89 -43.12 13.66
N GLU A 81 -52.56 -43.86 14.71
CA GLU A 81 -51.69 -45.04 14.73
C GLU A 81 -52.35 -46.28 14.09
N GLY A 82 -51.51 -47.23 13.66
CA GLY A 82 -51.78 -48.67 13.79
C GLY A 82 -51.41 -49.55 12.58
N SER A 83 -50.43 -50.45 12.71
CA SER A 83 -50.69 -51.89 12.92
C SER A 83 -49.47 -52.82 12.64
N GLN A 84 -49.00 -53.50 13.69
CA GLN A 84 -48.73 -54.95 13.86
C GLN A 84 -47.93 -55.79 12.83
N GLN A 85 -46.64 -56.02 13.14
CA GLN A 85 -45.96 -57.26 13.58
C GLN A 85 -46.48 -58.68 13.20
N LEU A 86 -45.56 -59.59 12.77
CA LEU A 86 -45.68 -61.06 12.90
C LEU A 86 -44.30 -61.81 12.93
N HIS A 87 -44.01 -62.46 14.08
CA HIS A 87 -43.31 -63.74 14.43
C HIS A 87 -42.23 -64.41 13.52
N ALA A 88 -41.22 -65.20 13.97
CA ALA A 88 -40.88 -65.91 15.24
C ALA A 88 -39.37 -66.37 15.33
N ASP A 89 -38.75 -66.25 16.53
CA ASP A 89 -37.96 -67.17 17.42
C ASP A 89 -36.81 -68.18 17.00
N PRO A 90 -35.89 -68.59 17.94
CA PRO A 90 -34.38 -68.58 17.84
C PRO A 90 -33.69 -69.99 17.90
N PRO A 91 -32.33 -70.20 18.09
CA PRO A 91 -31.57 -69.97 19.36
C PRO A 91 -30.03 -69.66 19.29
N THR A 92 -29.49 -69.24 20.45
CA THR A 92 -28.12 -69.49 21.04
C THR A 92 -26.83 -68.76 20.59
N ALA A 93 -26.39 -67.82 21.47
CA ALA A 93 -25.11 -67.68 22.20
C ALA A 93 -23.71 -67.62 21.50
N GLN A 94 -22.81 -66.86 22.15
CA GLN A 94 -21.36 -66.59 21.91
C GLN A 94 -21.07 -65.46 20.91
N ASP A 95 -20.12 -64.53 21.06
CA ASP A 95 -19.10 -64.22 22.07
C ASP A 95 -18.67 -62.75 21.84
N LYS A 96 -18.07 -62.14 22.86
CA LYS A 96 -17.73 -60.73 23.02
C LYS A 96 -16.69 -60.24 22.03
N GLY A 97 -16.73 -58.92 21.86
CA GLY A 97 -16.00 -58.21 20.84
C GLY A 97 -14.50 -58.14 21.07
N ASP A 98 -13.78 -58.10 19.95
CA ASP A 98 -12.49 -57.43 19.87
C ASP A 98 -12.08 -57.20 18.41
N VAL A 99 -12.91 -56.49 17.62
CA VAL A 99 -12.51 -56.12 16.23
C VAL A 99 -12.94 -54.70 15.83
N LEU A 100 -13.91 -54.07 16.51
CA LEU A 100 -14.47 -52.79 16.05
C LEU A 100 -13.71 -51.54 16.57
N SER A 101 -12.89 -51.66 17.62
CA SER A 101 -12.29 -50.49 18.28
C SER A 101 -11.06 -49.92 17.55
N THR A 102 -10.28 -50.77 16.86
CA THR A 102 -9.03 -50.37 16.21
C THR A 102 -9.27 -49.50 14.96
N ARG A 103 -10.36 -49.75 14.22
CA ARG A 103 -10.73 -48.99 13.02
C ARG A 103 -11.17 -47.56 13.34
N ILE A 104 -11.76 -47.33 14.52
CA ILE A 104 -12.27 -46.00 14.92
C ILE A 104 -11.12 -45.10 15.37
N ILE A 105 -10.10 -45.63 16.07
CA ILE A 105 -8.96 -44.84 16.55
C ILE A 105 -8.05 -44.41 15.39
N GLU A 106 -7.81 -45.27 14.41
CA GLU A 106 -7.06 -44.89 13.20
C GLU A 106 -7.83 -43.88 12.33
N ALA A 107 -9.16 -44.03 12.21
CA ALA A 107 -10.00 -43.10 11.47
C ALA A 107 -10.07 -41.72 12.16
N VAL A 108 -10.19 -41.65 13.49
CA VAL A 108 -10.23 -40.39 14.24
C VAL A 108 -8.86 -39.70 14.27
N ARG A 109 -7.76 -40.46 14.37
CA ARG A 109 -6.40 -39.92 14.27
C ARG A 109 -6.15 -39.37 12.86
N LYS A 110 -6.46 -40.12 11.80
CA LYS A 110 -6.42 -39.62 10.40
C LYS A 110 -7.33 -38.42 10.17
N ARG A 111 -8.49 -38.33 10.84
CA ARG A 111 -9.43 -37.21 10.73
C ARG A 111 -8.90 -35.93 11.39
N LYS A 112 -8.18 -36.04 12.52
CA LYS A 112 -7.51 -34.91 13.17
C LYS A 112 -6.27 -34.44 12.41
N THR A 113 -5.45 -35.37 11.90
CA THR A 113 -4.29 -34.98 11.06
C THR A 113 -4.73 -34.41 9.71
N GLY A 114 -5.80 -34.95 9.10
CA GLY A 114 -6.36 -34.41 7.86
C GLY A 114 -6.91 -33.00 8.03
N TRP A 115 -7.54 -32.69 9.17
CA TRP A 115 -8.04 -31.33 9.44
C TRP A 115 -6.91 -30.34 9.74
N LEU A 116 -5.85 -30.77 10.43
CA LEU A 116 -4.65 -29.94 10.62
C LEU A 116 -3.92 -29.67 9.31
N VAL A 117 -3.75 -30.67 8.45
CA VAL A 117 -3.13 -30.50 7.13
C VAL A 117 -3.99 -29.60 6.24
N ALA A 118 -5.32 -29.78 6.23
CA ALA A 118 -6.23 -28.91 5.48
C ALA A 118 -6.24 -27.45 5.99
N GLY A 119 -6.11 -27.25 7.30
CA GLY A 119 -5.97 -25.92 7.89
C GLY A 119 -4.66 -25.24 7.45
N ILE A 120 -3.55 -25.97 7.46
CA ILE A 120 -2.25 -25.47 7.02
C ILE A 120 -2.27 -25.15 5.52
N THR A 121 -2.84 -26.02 4.67
CA THR A 121 -2.92 -25.75 3.22
C THR A 121 -3.83 -24.56 2.91
N SER A 122 -4.95 -24.42 3.61
CA SER A 122 -5.82 -23.24 3.50
C SER A 122 -5.10 -21.96 3.90
N LEU A 123 -4.36 -21.97 5.03
CA LEU A 123 -3.57 -20.82 5.47
C LEU A 123 -2.48 -20.45 4.47
N LEU A 124 -1.80 -21.43 3.88
CA LEU A 124 -0.77 -21.20 2.86
C LEU A 124 -1.35 -20.63 1.56
N ILE A 125 -2.53 -21.09 1.14
CA ILE A 125 -3.24 -20.56 -0.04
C ILE A 125 -3.68 -19.11 0.23
N ILE A 126 -4.19 -18.81 1.42
CA ILE A 126 -4.55 -17.46 1.83
C ILE A 126 -3.32 -16.55 1.86
N LEU A 127 -2.20 -17.00 2.43
CA LEU A 127 -0.94 -16.26 2.42
C LEU A 127 -0.44 -16.00 0.99
N LEU A 128 -0.47 -17.01 0.12
CA LEU A 128 -0.14 -16.86 -1.29
C LEU A 128 -1.06 -15.86 -2.00
N HIS A 129 -2.37 -15.90 -1.74
CA HIS A 129 -3.32 -14.92 -2.28
C HIS A 129 -3.04 -13.51 -1.74
N ILE A 130 -2.74 -13.35 -0.45
CA ILE A 130 -2.39 -12.04 0.12
C ILE A 130 -1.12 -11.48 -0.53
N ILE A 131 -0.11 -12.32 -0.79
CA ILE A 131 1.16 -11.94 -1.46
C ILE A 131 0.96 -11.64 -2.95
N TYR A 132 0.02 -12.32 -3.63
CA TYR A 132 -0.25 -12.09 -5.06
C TYR A 132 -1.18 -10.90 -5.30
N LEU A 133 -2.14 -10.67 -4.40
CA LEU A 133 -3.10 -9.56 -4.46
C LEU A 133 -2.55 -8.27 -3.86
N ASN A 134 -1.60 -8.36 -2.93
CA ASN A 134 -0.69 -7.28 -2.61
C ASN A 134 0.63 -7.59 -3.29
N PRO A 135 0.80 -7.32 -4.60
CA PRO A 135 2.14 -7.19 -5.12
C PRO A 135 2.78 -6.16 -4.20
N SER A 136 3.71 -6.61 -3.34
CA SER A 136 4.35 -5.77 -2.33
C SER A 136 4.57 -4.44 -3.01
N ALA A 137 3.82 -3.42 -2.59
CA ALA A 137 3.89 -2.12 -3.22
C ALA A 137 5.33 -1.70 -3.00
N THR A 138 6.20 -2.02 -3.96
CA THR A 138 7.54 -1.53 -3.99
C THR A 138 7.27 -0.09 -4.29
N ASN A 139 7.12 0.68 -3.21
CA ASN A 139 7.16 2.11 -3.19
C ASN A 139 8.59 2.48 -3.59
N ASP A 140 8.96 2.11 -4.80
CA ASP A 140 10.24 2.41 -5.38
C ASP A 140 10.23 3.91 -5.49
N SER A 141 10.93 4.51 -4.52
CA SER A 141 11.15 5.95 -4.48
C SER A 141 11.47 6.43 -5.89
N PRO A 142 11.01 7.62 -6.33
CA PRO A 142 11.41 8.16 -7.63
C PRO A 142 12.95 8.28 -7.78
N PHE A 143 13.69 8.20 -6.68
CA PHE A 143 15.15 8.15 -6.63
C PHE A 143 15.72 6.72 -6.57
N ALA A 144 14.90 5.69 -6.79
CA ALA A 144 15.28 4.29 -6.71
C ALA A 144 16.30 3.93 -7.80
N SER A 145 16.02 4.39 -9.02
CA SER A 145 16.84 4.20 -10.23
C SER A 145 18.08 5.09 -10.31
N TYR A 146 18.25 6.00 -9.36
CA TYR A 146 19.39 6.92 -9.40
C TYR A 146 20.69 6.19 -9.08
N THR A 147 21.69 6.38 -9.93
CA THR A 147 23.00 5.72 -9.83
C THR A 147 24.05 6.66 -9.27
N LEU A 148 24.94 6.14 -8.42
CA LEU A 148 26.06 6.90 -7.86
C LEU A 148 27.12 7.08 -8.95
N ILE A 149 27.51 8.32 -9.25
CA ILE A 149 28.54 8.63 -10.25
C ILE A 149 29.89 8.97 -9.62
N THR A 150 29.88 9.62 -8.44
CA THR A 150 31.12 10.00 -7.76
C THR A 150 30.90 10.33 -6.28
N THR A 151 31.99 10.34 -5.53
CA THR A 151 32.03 10.83 -4.15
C THR A 151 33.16 11.86 -4.02
N ILE A 152 32.82 13.11 -3.68
CA ILE A 152 33.76 14.23 -3.57
C ILE A 152 33.73 14.73 -2.13
N ASN A 153 34.84 14.67 -1.38
CA ASN A 153 34.90 15.14 0.01
C ASN A 153 33.75 14.60 0.89
N SER A 154 33.53 13.27 0.82
CA SER A 154 32.44 12.54 1.49
C SER A 154 31.02 12.87 1.00
N CYS A 155 30.87 13.73 0.00
CA CYS A 155 29.60 14.09 -0.60
C CYS A 155 29.26 13.13 -1.75
N LYS A 156 28.11 12.46 -1.69
CA LYS A 156 27.70 11.46 -2.68
C LYS A 156 26.90 12.12 -3.78
N VAL A 157 27.24 11.87 -5.05
CA VAL A 157 26.53 12.43 -6.21
C VAL A 157 25.87 11.32 -7.00
N PHE A 158 24.56 11.46 -7.19
CA PHE A 158 23.72 10.55 -7.94
C PHE A 158 23.12 11.23 -9.17
N ARG A 159 22.91 10.48 -10.26
CA ARG A 159 22.21 10.92 -11.48
C ARG A 159 20.95 10.10 -11.71
N ASN A 160 20.01 10.61 -12.50
CA ASN A 160 18.95 9.77 -13.06
C ASN A 160 19.49 8.88 -14.18
N ASP A 161 18.73 7.82 -14.49
CA ASP A 161 18.96 7.03 -15.70
C ASP A 161 18.47 7.82 -16.93
N ASP A 162 19.37 8.01 -17.90
CA ASP A 162 19.16 8.82 -19.10
C ASP A 162 20.33 8.60 -20.10
N LEU A 163 20.17 9.09 -21.34
CA LEU A 163 21.17 9.01 -22.41
C LEU A 163 22.43 9.86 -22.18
N ARG A 164 22.42 10.79 -21.21
CA ARG A 164 23.62 11.55 -20.83
C ARG A 164 24.66 10.64 -20.17
N PHE A 165 25.93 10.81 -20.53
CA PHE A 165 27.05 10.16 -19.84
C PHE A 165 27.39 10.87 -18.52
N ASP A 166 28.07 10.18 -17.62
CA ASP A 166 28.46 10.69 -16.30
C ASP A 166 29.29 11.98 -16.39
N GLU A 167 30.09 12.12 -17.45
CA GLU A 167 30.90 13.31 -17.71
C GLU A 167 30.05 14.59 -17.82
N TYR A 168 28.86 14.51 -18.41
CA TYR A 168 27.95 15.66 -18.48
C TYR A 168 27.59 16.18 -17.08
N TYR A 169 27.26 15.28 -16.16
CA TYR A 169 26.88 15.62 -14.79
C TYR A 169 28.07 16.15 -13.98
N ILE A 170 29.25 15.56 -14.14
CA ILE A 170 30.49 16.01 -13.48
C ILE A 170 30.88 17.40 -13.98
N ASN A 171 30.84 17.63 -15.29
CA ASN A 171 31.16 18.93 -15.88
C ASN A 171 30.14 20.00 -15.48
N PHE A 172 28.85 19.65 -15.41
CA PHE A 172 27.81 20.54 -14.89
C PHE A 172 28.11 21.02 -13.46
N LEU A 173 28.50 20.11 -12.56
CA LEU A 173 28.88 20.47 -11.18
C LEU A 173 30.07 21.45 -11.13
N LYS A 174 31.10 21.20 -11.94
CA LYS A 174 32.28 22.06 -12.05
C LYS A 174 31.93 23.43 -12.61
N GLN A 175 31.20 23.47 -13.72
CA GLN A 175 30.84 24.71 -14.42
C GLN A 175 30.01 25.66 -13.54
N HIS A 176 29.10 25.11 -12.73
CA HIS A 176 28.25 25.89 -11.82
C HIS A 176 28.84 26.09 -10.42
N ASN A 177 30.10 25.71 -10.18
CA ASN A 177 30.78 25.81 -8.89
C ASN A 177 29.96 25.23 -7.73
N ILE A 178 29.28 24.09 -7.96
CA ILE A 178 28.42 23.48 -6.96
C ILE A 178 29.31 22.80 -5.90
N THR A 179 29.41 23.43 -4.73
CA THR A 179 30.24 22.95 -3.63
C THR A 179 29.58 21.76 -2.93
N CYS A 180 30.16 20.57 -3.09
CA CYS A 180 29.78 19.34 -2.41
C CYS A 180 30.66 19.16 -1.16
N SER A 181 30.20 19.62 0.01
CA SER A 181 30.93 19.47 1.28
C SER A 181 30.00 19.06 2.43
N ASN A 182 30.59 18.53 3.50
CA ASN A 182 29.90 18.10 4.73
C ASN A 182 29.02 16.85 4.61
N GLY A 183 29.44 15.85 3.83
CA GLY A 183 28.75 14.56 3.77
C GLY A 183 27.34 14.58 3.17
N ARG A 184 27.00 15.67 2.46
CA ARG A 184 25.70 15.83 1.79
C ARG A 184 25.54 14.84 0.64
N THR A 185 24.30 14.65 0.22
CA THR A 185 23.96 13.85 -0.96
C THR A 185 23.34 14.74 -2.02
N ILE A 186 23.85 14.68 -3.25
CA ILE A 186 23.34 15.40 -4.40
C ILE A 186 22.67 14.41 -5.34
N TYR A 187 21.47 14.74 -5.80
CA TYR A 187 20.76 14.06 -6.88
C TYR A 187 20.62 15.04 -8.05
N ILE A 188 21.14 14.69 -9.21
CA ILE A 188 21.09 15.50 -10.42
C ILE A 188 20.16 14.82 -11.42
N THR A 189 19.26 15.60 -12.01
CA THR A 189 18.33 15.11 -13.03
C THR A 189 18.51 15.91 -14.31
N ASN A 190 18.76 15.21 -15.41
CA ASN A 190 18.67 15.75 -16.76
C ASN A 190 18.00 14.71 -17.67
N HIS A 191 17.20 15.19 -18.63
CA HIS A 191 16.58 14.33 -19.63
C HIS A 191 17.03 14.79 -21.01
N TYR A 192 17.87 14.01 -21.70
CA TYR A 192 18.32 14.34 -23.05
C TYR A 192 17.11 14.44 -24.01
N PRO A 193 17.07 15.43 -24.92
CA PRO A 193 18.08 16.45 -25.23
C PRO A 193 17.95 17.77 -24.45
N SER A 194 17.15 17.83 -23.39
CA SER A 194 16.93 19.05 -22.60
C SER A 194 18.24 19.65 -22.08
N SER A 195 18.34 20.97 -22.15
CA SER A 195 19.39 21.75 -21.48
C SER A 195 19.07 22.07 -20.03
N ARG A 196 17.87 21.70 -19.55
CA ARG A 196 17.42 22.00 -18.19
C ARG A 196 17.89 20.90 -17.25
N THR A 197 18.47 21.31 -16.12
CA THR A 197 18.99 20.38 -15.12
C THR A 197 18.45 20.77 -13.76
N SER A 198 17.87 19.80 -13.05
CA SER A 198 17.49 19.98 -11.65
C SER A 198 18.50 19.32 -10.74
N LEU A 199 18.70 19.92 -9.57
CA LEU A 199 19.58 19.41 -8.55
C LEU A 199 18.85 19.41 -7.21
N ILE A 200 18.92 18.30 -6.49
CA ILE A 200 18.40 18.19 -5.13
C ILE A 200 19.58 17.87 -4.22
N SER A 201 19.88 18.78 -3.30
CA SER A 201 20.91 18.57 -2.28
C SER A 201 20.25 18.26 -0.95
N CYS A 202 20.58 17.12 -0.37
CA CYS A 202 20.03 16.62 0.87
C CYS A 202 21.11 16.45 1.94
N ARG A 203 20.76 16.68 3.21
CA ARG A 203 21.67 16.45 4.35
C ARG A 203 22.06 14.97 4.49
N TYR A 204 21.09 14.08 4.32
CA TYR A 204 21.23 12.62 4.29
C TYR A 204 20.62 12.06 2.99
N PRO A 205 21.03 10.87 2.52
CA PRO A 205 20.38 10.22 1.38
C PRO A 205 18.86 10.09 1.60
N ILE A 206 18.06 10.25 0.54
CA ILE A 206 16.59 10.17 0.62
C ILE A 206 16.13 8.78 1.08
N LYS A 207 16.90 7.72 0.73
CA LYS A 207 16.67 6.35 1.19
C LYS A 207 17.14 6.08 2.63
N SER A 208 17.64 7.09 3.35
CA SER A 208 18.07 6.93 4.73
C SER A 208 16.87 6.89 5.68
N HIS A 209 16.98 6.13 6.77
CA HIS A 209 15.99 6.13 7.85
C HIS A 209 15.89 7.46 8.62
N LYS A 210 16.80 8.41 8.37
CA LYS A 210 16.80 9.74 9.00
C LYS A 210 16.04 10.73 8.15
N LYS A 211 15.18 11.55 8.77
CA LYS A 211 14.58 12.71 8.10
C LYS A 211 15.68 13.60 7.53
N SER A 212 15.60 13.86 6.23
CA SER A 212 16.60 14.63 5.50
C SER A 212 16.02 15.98 5.08
N PHE A 213 16.76 17.05 5.35
CA PHE A 213 16.43 18.36 4.83
C PHE A 213 17.08 18.51 3.45
N CYS A 214 16.24 18.75 2.45
CA CYS A 214 16.66 18.87 1.06
C CYS A 214 16.35 20.26 0.51
N THR A 215 17.22 20.75 -0.37
CA THR A 215 17.02 21.96 -1.16
C THR A 215 17.06 21.60 -2.63
N SER A 216 16.06 22.04 -3.40
CA SER A 216 16.02 21.88 -4.85
C SER A 216 16.45 23.16 -5.55
N SER A 217 17.26 23.00 -6.60
CA SER A 217 17.69 24.07 -7.50
C SER A 217 17.37 23.66 -8.93
N TYR A 218 16.95 24.62 -9.75
CA TYR A 218 16.61 24.38 -11.15
C TYR A 218 17.40 25.32 -12.04
N TYR A 219 18.12 24.76 -13.00
CA TYR A 219 19.00 25.49 -13.90
C TYR A 219 18.39 25.50 -15.30
N LEU A 220 18.16 26.71 -15.79
CA LEU A 220 17.81 27.00 -17.18
C LEU A 220 19.09 27.44 -17.90
N LYS A 221 19.21 27.07 -19.19
CA LYS A 221 20.31 27.48 -20.05
C LYS A 221 20.43 29.01 -20.12
#